data_AF-A0A9W6BF84-F1
#
_entry.id   AF-A0A9W6BF84-F1
#
_cell.length_a   1.000
_cell.length_b   1.000
_cell.length_c   1.000
_cell.angle_alpha   90.00
_cell.angle_beta   90.00
_cell.angle_gamma   90.00
#
_symmetry.space_group_name_H-M   'P 1'
#
loop_
_entity.id
_entity.type
_entity.pdbx_description
1 polymer ?
#
loop_
_entity_poly.entity_id
_entity_poly.type
_entity_poly.pdbx_seq_one_letter_code
_entity_poly.pdbx_strand_id
1 'polypeptide(L)'
;MAPTAYMLFCNENREAARQKLAAAGHEKFAVTLVAKELGQMWKALSEEEKAAYKTRAGEQQQQHQQQQLQAADGEAQQGSPMGEQPHPAREATKPVLPAALPTTWVRRVVGLDPEIQRCSADALLALSTAADVFLGAVCAKATAAAAGAKRRTVRLDDVERCVRGDKRLVAVGMTAVMSMVAAAAAAEEGGAAKGAGQPGNKKPRIEKAAAGVNNSIERAFGLAQ
;
A
#
# COMPACT_ATOMS: atom_id res chain seq x y z
N MET A 1 8.57 -17.86 5.26
CA MET A 1 7.36 -17.23 5.88
C MET A 1 6.90 -18.19 6.96
N ALA A 2 6.88 -17.75 8.23
CA ALA A 2 6.51 -18.62 9.34
C ALA A 2 5.01 -18.95 9.34
N PRO A 3 4.60 -20.18 9.66
CA PRO A 3 3.20 -20.58 9.70
C PRO A 3 2.46 -19.88 10.86
N THR A 4 1.25 -19.37 10.59
CA THR A 4 0.40 -18.74 11.62
C THR A 4 -0.30 -19.79 12.50
N ALA A 5 -0.82 -19.40 13.66
CA ALA A 5 -1.53 -20.30 14.59
C ALA A 5 -2.66 -21.11 13.93
N TYR A 6 -3.40 -20.47 13.01
CA TYR A 6 -4.45 -21.13 12.24
C TYR A 6 -3.88 -22.12 11.21
N MET A 7 -2.73 -21.84 10.60
CA MET A 7 -2.09 -22.76 9.66
C MET A 7 -1.54 -24.01 10.37
N LEU A 8 -1.01 -23.87 11.58
CA LEU A 8 -0.56 -25.00 12.40
C LEU A 8 -1.74 -25.91 12.77
N PHE A 9 -2.82 -25.30 13.27
CA PHE A 9 -4.05 -26.03 13.56
C PHE A 9 -4.61 -26.73 12.32
N CYS A 10 -4.66 -26.04 11.18
CA CYS A 10 -5.16 -26.62 9.94
C CYS A 10 -4.30 -27.78 9.45
N ASN A 11 -2.98 -27.74 9.64
CA ASN A 11 -2.08 -28.81 9.23
C ASN A 11 -2.25 -30.06 10.12
N GLU A 12 -2.32 -29.89 11.44
CA GLU A 12 -2.54 -31.00 12.39
C GLU A 12 -3.93 -31.62 12.24
N ASN A 13 -4.95 -30.80 12.01
CA ASN A 13 -6.34 -31.26 11.98
C ASN A 13 -6.84 -31.56 10.56
N ARG A 14 -6.01 -31.38 9.52
CA ARG A 14 -6.42 -31.63 8.11
C ARG A 14 -6.84 -33.07 7.90
N GLU A 15 -6.09 -34.00 8.47
CA GLU A 15 -6.34 -35.43 8.34
C GLU A 15 -7.57 -35.84 9.14
N ALA A 16 -7.74 -35.30 10.35
CA ALA A 16 -8.94 -35.51 11.15
C ALA A 16 -10.20 -34.97 10.43
N ALA A 17 -10.12 -33.79 9.81
CA ALA A 17 -11.21 -33.22 9.01
C ALA A 17 -11.50 -34.08 7.75
N ARG A 18 -10.47 -34.61 7.08
CA ARG A 18 -10.62 -35.54 5.96
C ARG A 18 -11.25 -36.86 6.38
N GLN A 19 -10.83 -37.44 7.50
CA GLN A 19 -11.40 -38.68 8.04
C GLN A 19 -12.87 -38.51 8.43
N LYS A 20 -13.24 -37.38 9.05
CA LYS A 20 -14.66 -37.07 9.33
C LYS A 20 -15.49 -36.93 8.05
N LEU A 21 -14.95 -36.28 7.02
CA LEU A 21 -15.62 -36.16 5.73
C LEU A 21 -15.73 -37.50 4.99
N ALA A 22 -14.71 -38.36 5.09
CA ALA A 22 -14.75 -39.72 4.54
C ALA A 22 -15.80 -40.60 5.25
N ALA A 23 -15.88 -40.52 6.59
CA ALA A 23 -16.90 -41.21 7.38
C ALA A 23 -18.33 -40.72 7.09
N ALA A 24 -18.48 -39.46 6.71
CA ALA A 24 -19.73 -38.87 6.23
C ALA A 24 -20.10 -39.25 4.78
N GLY A 25 -19.32 -40.12 4.12
CA GLY A 25 -19.60 -40.63 2.78
C GLY A 25 -19.16 -39.70 1.64
N HIS A 26 -18.32 -38.69 1.90
CA HIS A 26 -17.80 -37.82 0.86
C HIS A 26 -16.52 -38.41 0.22
N GLU A 27 -16.65 -38.99 -0.98
CA GLU A 27 -15.54 -39.55 -1.75
C GLU A 27 -14.63 -38.46 -2.38
N LYS A 28 -15.17 -37.26 -2.62
CA LYS A 28 -14.41 -36.10 -3.12
C LYS A 28 -14.07 -35.13 -2.01
N PHE A 29 -12.80 -35.13 -1.60
CA PHE A 29 -12.22 -34.16 -0.65
C PHE A 29 -12.04 -32.78 -1.30
N ALA A 30 -13.15 -32.12 -1.66
CA ALA A 30 -13.09 -30.74 -2.11
C ALA A 30 -12.41 -29.90 -1.03
N VAL A 31 -11.33 -29.20 -1.40
CA VAL A 31 -10.51 -28.39 -0.48
C VAL A 31 -11.37 -27.36 0.28
N THR A 32 -12.45 -26.90 -0.35
CA THR A 32 -13.46 -26.02 0.23
C THR A 32 -14.27 -26.65 1.36
N LEU A 33 -14.61 -27.94 1.28
CA LEU A 33 -15.32 -28.66 2.35
C LEU A 33 -14.41 -28.91 3.55
N VAL A 34 -13.16 -29.33 3.29
CA VAL A 34 -12.15 -29.50 4.33
C VAL A 34 -11.89 -28.18 5.06
N ALA A 35 -11.79 -27.06 4.32
CA ALA A 35 -11.62 -25.74 4.92
C ALA A 35 -12.82 -25.30 5.77
N LYS A 36 -14.05 -25.65 5.36
CA LYS A 36 -15.28 -25.35 6.12
C LYS A 36 -15.30 -26.10 7.45
N GLU A 37 -14.98 -27.39 7.44
CA GLU A 37 -14.89 -28.21 8.66
C GLU A 37 -13.78 -27.72 9.59
N LEU A 38 -12.58 -27.43 9.05
CA LEU A 38 -11.47 -26.87 9.83
C LEU A 38 -11.84 -25.51 10.47
N GLY A 39 -12.58 -24.66 9.75
CA GLY A 39 -13.08 -23.40 10.29
C GLY A 39 -14.10 -23.58 11.42
N GLN A 40 -14.96 -24.60 11.35
CA GLN A 40 -15.91 -24.93 12.41
C GLN A 40 -15.20 -25.50 13.63
N MET A 41 -14.24 -26.42 13.44
CA MET A 41 -13.43 -26.97 14.54
C MET A 41 -12.62 -25.87 15.23
N TRP A 42 -12.01 -24.96 14.47
CA TRP A 42 -11.31 -23.81 15.04
C TRP A 42 -12.24 -22.90 15.85
N LYS A 43 -13.48 -22.68 15.39
CA LYS A 43 -14.46 -21.90 16.16
C LYS A 43 -14.87 -22.60 17.45
N ALA A 44 -15.03 -23.93 17.41
CA ALA A 44 -15.44 -24.77 18.53
C ALA A 44 -14.35 -24.96 19.60
N LEU A 45 -13.07 -24.75 19.28
CA LEU A 45 -11.99 -24.76 20.27
C LEU A 45 -12.19 -23.70 21.36
N SER A 46 -11.82 -24.03 22.59
CA SER A 46 -11.84 -23.10 23.70
C SER A 46 -10.78 -22.01 23.53
N GLU A 47 -10.91 -20.89 24.26
CA GLU A 47 -9.89 -19.83 24.24
C GLU A 47 -8.53 -20.32 24.75
N GLU A 48 -8.52 -21.31 25.65
CA GLU A 48 -7.32 -21.95 26.20
C GLU A 48 -6.58 -22.76 25.13
N GLU A 49 -7.30 -23.54 24.32
CA GLU A 49 -6.72 -24.31 23.22
C GLU A 49 -6.21 -23.40 22.10
N LYS A 50 -6.96 -22.34 21.77
CA LYS A 50 -6.51 -21.29 20.83
C LYS A 50 -5.28 -20.56 21.33
N ALA A 51 -5.16 -20.33 22.64
CA ALA A 51 -3.99 -19.71 23.25
C ALA A 51 -2.75 -20.59 23.11
N ALA A 52 -2.87 -21.91 23.33
CA ALA A 52 -1.77 -22.86 23.11
C ALA A 52 -1.26 -22.83 21.66
N TYR A 53 -2.15 -22.73 20.67
CA TYR A 53 -1.77 -22.60 19.26
C TYR A 53 -1.12 -21.24 18.93
N LYS A 54 -1.55 -20.15 19.57
CA LYS A 54 -0.90 -18.83 19.43
C LYS A 54 0.51 -18.83 20.00
N THR A 55 0.72 -19.45 21.16
CA THR A 55 2.04 -19.60 21.79
C THR A 55 2.98 -20.41 20.88
N ARG A 56 2.55 -21.59 20.42
CA ARG A 56 3.34 -22.42 19.50
C ARG A 56 3.69 -21.72 18.18
N ALA A 57 2.76 -20.94 17.63
CA ALA A 57 3.03 -20.15 16.42
C ALA A 57 4.06 -19.04 16.67
N GLY A 58 3.99 -18.38 17.82
CA GLY A 58 4.95 -17.37 18.23
C GLY A 58 6.35 -17.96 18.42
N GLU A 59 6.45 -19.12 19.06
CA GLU A 59 7.72 -19.85 19.24
C GLU A 59 8.31 -20.28 17.90
N GLN A 60 7.52 -20.84 16.99
CA GLN A 60 8.01 -21.22 15.65
C GLN A 60 8.39 -20.02 14.79
N GLN A 61 7.70 -18.88 14.94
CA GLN A 61 8.09 -17.64 14.27
C GLN A 61 9.42 -17.10 14.81
N GLN A 62 9.63 -17.15 16.12
CA GLN A 62 10.89 -16.78 16.75
C GLN A 62 12.02 -17.74 16.37
N GLN A 63 11.77 -19.05 16.35
CA GLN A 63 12.76 -20.05 15.91
C GLN A 63 13.11 -19.88 14.43
N HIS A 64 12.15 -19.60 13.55
CA HIS A 64 12.41 -19.35 12.14
C HIS A 64 13.16 -18.03 11.92
N GLN A 65 12.90 -17.02 12.75
CA GLN A 65 13.65 -15.76 12.74
C GLN A 65 15.07 -15.98 13.27
N GLN A 66 15.25 -16.78 14.31
CA GLN A 66 16.53 -17.10 14.92
C GLN A 66 17.37 -18.05 14.04
N GLN A 67 16.75 -18.98 13.32
CA GLN A 67 17.42 -19.82 12.30
C GLN A 67 17.80 -19.00 11.06
N GLN A 68 17.01 -18.01 10.64
CA GLN A 68 17.42 -17.09 9.57
C GLN A 68 18.58 -16.19 10.01
N LEU A 69 18.63 -15.81 11.29
CA LEU A 69 19.76 -15.08 11.87
C LEU A 69 21.00 -15.98 11.98
N GLN A 70 20.85 -17.24 12.42
CA GLN A 70 21.97 -18.19 12.55
C GLN A 70 22.47 -18.74 11.20
N ALA A 71 21.60 -18.90 10.20
CA ALA A 71 22.02 -19.26 8.83
C ALA A 71 22.80 -18.12 8.16
N ALA A 72 22.55 -16.86 8.53
CA ALA A 72 23.35 -15.73 8.06
C ALA A 72 24.77 -15.69 8.68
N ASP A 73 24.99 -16.33 9.83
CA ASP A 73 26.30 -16.43 10.50
C ASP A 73 27.07 -17.73 10.16
N GLY A 74 26.40 -18.77 9.63
CA GLY A 74 26.98 -20.11 9.41
C GLY A 74 27.37 -20.46 7.96
N GLU A 75 27.00 -19.64 6.98
CA GLU A 75 27.29 -19.91 5.55
C GLU A 75 28.57 -19.23 5.03
N ALA A 76 29.45 -18.83 5.96
CA ALA A 76 30.85 -18.63 5.63
C ALA A 76 31.56 -19.99 5.67
N GLN A 77 31.88 -20.51 4.49
CA GLN A 77 33.03 -21.40 4.21
C GLN A 77 32.75 -22.88 3.91
N GLN A 78 32.16 -23.15 2.75
CA GLN A 78 32.64 -24.12 1.73
C GLN A 78 31.63 -24.12 0.57
N GLY A 79 31.89 -23.74 -0.69
CA GLY A 79 33.02 -23.17 -1.41
C GLY A 79 32.57 -22.95 -2.87
N SER A 80 33.21 -22.00 -3.56
CA SER A 80 33.13 -21.61 -4.99
C SER A 80 32.95 -22.77 -6.01
N PRO A 81 32.51 -22.54 -7.28
CA PRO A 81 32.63 -21.35 -8.12
C PRO A 81 31.23 -20.77 -8.45
N MET A 82 31.00 -19.70 -9.19
CA MET A 82 31.63 -19.33 -10.43
C MET A 82 32.87 -18.51 -10.11
N GLY A 83 34.07 -19.02 -10.41
CA GLY A 83 35.29 -18.48 -9.81
C GLY A 83 35.60 -17.07 -10.32
N GLU A 84 35.13 -16.06 -9.57
CA GLU A 84 35.96 -15.06 -8.87
C GLU A 84 36.83 -14.21 -9.84
N GLN A 85 36.56 -12.92 -10.09
CA GLN A 85 36.82 -11.72 -9.26
C GLN A 85 36.85 -10.49 -10.23
N PRO A 86 37.03 -9.21 -9.83
CA PRO A 86 37.00 -8.60 -8.48
C PRO A 86 36.31 -7.20 -8.32
N HIS A 87 36.02 -6.91 -7.04
CA HIS A 87 36.20 -5.64 -6.30
C HIS A 87 35.10 -4.55 -6.16
N PRO A 88 35.10 -3.78 -5.03
CA PRO A 88 33.96 -3.70 -4.10
C PRO A 88 33.51 -2.28 -3.72
N ALA A 89 32.32 -2.14 -3.13
CA ALA A 89 31.97 -1.05 -2.21
C ALA A 89 30.70 -1.47 -1.44
N ARG A 90 30.80 -1.78 -0.15
CA ARG A 90 30.63 -0.85 0.99
C ARG A 90 29.19 -0.91 1.53
N GLU A 91 29.11 -1.08 2.84
CA GLU A 91 27.90 -1.07 3.66
C GLU A 91 26.88 -0.03 3.18
N ALA A 92 25.65 -0.49 2.95
CA ALA A 92 24.49 0.38 3.03
C ALA A 92 23.49 -0.35 3.94
N THR A 93 23.38 0.16 5.17
CA THR A 93 22.10 0.18 5.90
C THR A 93 20.97 0.25 4.87
N LYS A 94 20.08 -0.75 4.80
CA LYS A 94 18.91 -0.63 3.93
C LYS A 94 18.22 0.67 4.36
N PRO A 95 18.20 1.71 3.51
CA PRO A 95 17.57 2.94 3.90
C PRO A 95 16.10 2.56 4.05
N VAL A 96 15.53 2.82 5.22
CA VAL A 96 14.09 3.09 5.26
C VAL A 96 13.94 4.25 4.29
N LEU A 97 13.50 3.96 3.05
CA LEU A 97 13.27 4.99 2.05
C LEU A 97 12.28 5.98 2.69
N PRO A 98 12.72 7.21 2.97
CA PRO A 98 11.88 8.15 3.68
C PRO A 98 10.73 8.52 2.75
N ALA A 99 9.49 8.27 3.20
CA ALA A 99 8.23 8.60 2.52
C ALA A 99 7.67 7.59 1.49
N ALA A 100 7.74 6.28 1.75
CA ALA A 100 6.82 5.35 1.08
C ALA A 100 5.36 5.64 1.48
N LEU A 101 4.49 5.90 0.49
CA LEU A 101 3.04 5.94 0.70
C LEU A 101 2.59 4.63 1.36
N PRO A 102 1.69 4.65 2.36
CA PRO A 102 1.33 3.40 3.01
C PRO A 102 0.62 2.48 2.02
N THR A 103 1.04 1.22 1.97
CA THR A 103 0.61 0.23 0.96
C THR A 103 -0.91 0.00 0.92
N THR A 104 -1.60 0.27 2.04
CA THR A 104 -3.07 0.23 2.12
C THR A 104 -3.73 1.33 1.28
N TRP A 105 -3.16 2.53 1.22
CA TRP A 105 -3.65 3.63 0.38
C TRP A 105 -3.36 3.37 -1.09
N VAL A 106 -2.16 2.89 -1.41
CA VAL A 106 -1.79 2.51 -2.78
C VAL A 106 -2.75 1.45 -3.31
N ARG A 107 -3.07 0.44 -2.50
CA ARG A 107 -4.04 -0.60 -2.87
C ARG A 107 -5.44 -0.03 -3.09
N ARG A 108 -5.89 0.92 -2.26
CA ARG A 108 -7.19 1.59 -2.46
C ARG A 108 -7.25 2.33 -3.78
N VAL A 109 -6.22 3.11 -4.11
CA VAL A 109 -6.13 3.85 -5.38
C VAL A 109 -6.14 2.89 -6.57
N VAL A 110 -5.35 1.82 -6.51
CA VAL A 110 -5.34 0.79 -7.57
C VAL A 110 -6.72 0.13 -7.73
N GLY A 111 -7.42 -0.12 -6.62
CA GLY A 111 -8.76 -0.73 -6.64
C GLY A 111 -9.89 0.20 -7.10
N LEU A 112 -9.60 1.48 -7.38
CA LEU A 112 -10.57 2.36 -8.05
C LEU A 112 -10.77 1.97 -9.52
N ASP A 113 -9.80 1.26 -10.10
CA ASP A 113 -9.93 0.68 -11.43
C ASP A 113 -10.69 -0.66 -11.35
N PRO A 114 -11.91 -0.75 -11.91
CA PRO A 114 -12.72 -1.95 -11.82
C PRO A 114 -12.14 -3.15 -12.58
N GLU A 115 -11.25 -2.92 -13.55
CA GLU A 115 -10.60 -3.99 -14.32
C GLU A 115 -9.48 -4.68 -13.51
N ILE A 116 -8.97 -4.03 -12.47
CA ILE A 116 -7.86 -4.55 -11.65
C ILE A 116 -8.39 -5.44 -10.53
N GLN A 117 -8.38 -6.75 -10.76
CA GLN A 117 -8.84 -7.75 -9.78
C GLN A 117 -7.81 -8.09 -8.69
N ARG A 118 -6.50 -8.02 -8.98
CA ARG A 118 -5.42 -8.37 -8.05
C ARG A 118 -4.18 -7.51 -8.29
N CYS A 119 -3.49 -7.16 -7.21
CA CYS A 119 -2.20 -6.45 -7.24
C CYS A 119 -1.26 -7.06 -6.21
N SER A 120 -0.05 -7.45 -6.63
CA SER A 120 0.94 -8.13 -5.78
C SER A 120 1.61 -7.16 -4.80
N ALA A 121 2.27 -7.68 -3.76
CA ALA A 121 2.99 -6.86 -2.79
C ALA A 121 4.13 -6.05 -3.44
N ASP A 122 4.89 -6.67 -4.33
CA ASP A 122 5.98 -6.02 -5.05
C ASP A 122 5.49 -4.91 -5.99
N ALA A 123 4.33 -5.12 -6.65
CA ALA A 123 3.71 -4.08 -7.47
C ALA A 123 3.27 -2.87 -6.63
N LEU A 124 2.67 -3.09 -5.46
CA LEU A 124 2.31 -2.01 -4.54
C LEU A 124 3.52 -1.21 -4.08
N LEU A 125 4.64 -1.90 -3.79
CA LEU A 125 5.90 -1.25 -3.43
C LEU A 125 6.49 -0.45 -4.60
N ALA A 126 6.48 -1.01 -5.82
CA ALA A 126 6.96 -0.33 -7.01
C ALA A 126 6.15 0.94 -7.31
N LEU A 127 4.83 0.87 -7.20
CA LEU A 127 3.94 2.03 -7.36
C LEU A 127 4.19 3.10 -6.29
N SER A 128 4.36 2.70 -5.02
CA SER A 128 4.70 3.64 -3.95
C SER A 128 6.02 4.36 -4.23
N THR A 129 7.06 3.62 -4.60
CA THR A 129 8.38 4.19 -4.89
C THR A 129 8.34 5.08 -6.12
N ALA A 130 7.61 4.69 -7.16
CA ALA A 130 7.43 5.51 -8.36
C ALA A 130 6.73 6.84 -8.03
N ALA A 131 5.69 6.80 -7.20
CA ALA A 131 4.99 7.99 -6.74
C ALA A 131 5.92 8.90 -5.93
N ASP A 132 6.72 8.36 -5.02
CA ASP A 132 7.66 9.13 -4.21
C ASP A 132 8.74 9.82 -5.07
N VAL A 133 9.37 9.08 -6.00
CA VAL A 133 10.37 9.65 -6.93
C VAL A 133 9.75 10.75 -7.80
N PHE A 134 8.53 10.51 -8.30
CA PHE A 134 7.80 11.49 -9.09
C PHE A 134 7.50 12.76 -8.29
N LEU A 135 6.90 12.62 -7.10
CA LEU A 135 6.55 13.74 -6.23
C LEU A 135 7.81 14.49 -5.80
N GLY A 136 8.87 13.80 -5.43
CA GLY A 136 10.17 14.40 -5.11
C GLY A 136 10.71 15.25 -6.26
N ALA A 137 10.68 14.74 -7.49
CA ALA A 137 11.12 15.48 -8.66
C ALA A 137 10.28 16.73 -8.94
N VAL A 138 8.94 16.64 -8.83
CA VAL A 138 8.03 17.78 -9.02
C VAL A 138 8.22 18.82 -7.92
N CYS A 139 8.26 18.40 -6.65
CA CYS A 139 8.43 19.27 -5.49
C CYS A 139 9.78 19.98 -5.51
N ALA A 140 10.87 19.31 -5.90
CA ALA A 140 12.18 19.93 -6.02
C ALA A 140 12.16 21.09 -7.03
N LYS A 141 11.54 20.89 -8.20
CA LYS A 141 11.41 21.94 -9.22
C LYS A 141 10.49 23.08 -8.77
N ALA A 142 9.36 22.76 -8.16
CA ALA A 142 8.41 23.76 -7.67
C ALA A 142 9.04 24.62 -6.56
N THR A 143 9.84 24.01 -5.69
CA THR A 143 10.62 24.70 -4.66
C THR A 143 11.67 25.62 -5.27
N ALA A 144 12.39 25.17 -6.31
CA ALA A 144 13.34 26.01 -7.03
C ALA A 144 12.64 27.22 -7.70
N ALA A 145 11.46 27.03 -8.29
CA ALA A 145 10.66 28.11 -8.88
C ALA A 145 10.19 29.12 -7.81
N ALA A 146 9.74 28.64 -6.65
CA ALA A 146 9.36 29.49 -5.52
C ALA A 146 10.57 30.29 -4.99
N ALA A 147 11.73 29.64 -4.85
CA ALA A 147 12.97 30.27 -4.41
C ALA A 147 13.46 31.34 -5.40
N GLY A 148 13.37 31.10 -6.71
CA GLY A 148 13.67 32.09 -7.75
C GLY A 148 12.77 33.34 -7.66
N ALA A 149 11.52 33.16 -7.20
CA ALA A 149 10.60 34.26 -6.88
C ALA A 149 10.80 34.86 -5.48
N LYS A 150 11.91 34.54 -4.79
CA LYS A 150 12.24 34.95 -3.41
C LYS A 150 11.18 34.56 -2.38
N ARG A 151 10.42 33.49 -2.64
CA ARG A 151 9.39 32.95 -1.74
C ARG A 151 9.88 31.66 -1.09
N ARG A 152 9.45 31.44 0.16
CA ARG A 152 9.65 30.19 0.91
C ARG A 152 8.40 29.31 0.94
N THR A 153 7.36 29.70 0.21
CA THR A 153 6.09 28.99 0.11
C THR A 153 5.86 28.58 -1.34
N VAL A 154 5.72 27.28 -1.56
CA VAL A 154 5.33 26.71 -2.85
C VAL A 154 3.84 26.96 -3.06
N ARG A 155 3.48 27.50 -4.22
CA ARG A 155 2.09 27.73 -4.64
C ARG A 155 1.71 26.78 -5.76
N LEU A 156 0.40 26.68 -6.03
CA LEU A 156 -0.12 25.93 -7.18
C LEU A 156 0.53 26.40 -8.48
N ASP A 157 0.66 27.72 -8.70
CA ASP A 157 1.34 28.29 -9.87
C ASP A 157 2.77 27.76 -10.07
N ASP A 158 3.50 27.46 -8.99
CA ASP A 158 4.87 26.95 -9.09
C ASP A 158 4.89 25.51 -9.59
N VAL A 159 3.92 24.70 -9.13
CA VAL A 159 3.72 23.32 -9.59
C VAL A 159 3.24 23.31 -11.04
N GLU A 160 2.26 24.16 -11.39
CA GLU A 160 1.75 24.26 -12.76
C GLU A 160 2.83 24.69 -13.74
N ARG A 161 3.68 25.67 -13.38
CA ARG A 161 4.82 26.06 -14.21
C ARG A 161 5.80 24.91 -14.40
N CYS A 162 6.04 24.09 -13.38
CA CYS A 162 6.90 22.91 -13.50
C CYS A 162 6.32 21.88 -14.48
N VAL A 163 5.03 21.59 -14.37
CA VAL A 163 4.34 20.64 -15.25
C VAL A 163 4.33 21.12 -16.70
N ARG A 164 4.02 22.40 -16.94
CA ARG A 164 4.00 22.98 -18.29
C ARG A 164 5.41 23.15 -18.89
N GLY A 165 6.43 23.34 -18.05
CA GLY A 165 7.81 23.60 -18.48
C GLY A 165 8.67 22.35 -18.70
N ASP A 166 8.37 21.21 -18.07
CA ASP A 166 9.12 19.97 -18.28
C ASP A 166 8.53 19.16 -19.44
N LYS A 167 9.27 19.06 -20.54
CA LYS A 167 8.88 18.30 -21.74
C LYS A 167 8.46 16.86 -21.42
N ARG A 168 9.07 16.22 -20.41
CA ARG A 168 8.72 14.84 -20.02
C ARG A 168 7.36 14.79 -19.34
N LEU A 169 7.05 15.77 -18.48
CA LEU A 169 5.74 15.87 -17.82
C LEU A 169 4.62 16.20 -18.80
N VAL A 170 4.92 17.05 -19.79
CA VAL A 170 4.01 17.32 -20.91
C VAL A 170 3.79 16.06 -21.75
N ALA A 171 4.85 15.33 -22.07
CA ALA A 171 4.77 14.13 -22.91
C ALA A 171 3.94 12.99 -22.26
N VAL A 172 4.00 12.84 -20.94
CA VAL A 172 3.14 11.88 -20.21
C VAL A 172 1.70 12.39 -19.99
N GLY A 173 1.33 13.52 -20.59
CA GLY A 173 -0.04 14.04 -20.57
C GLY A 173 -0.44 14.76 -19.29
N MET A 174 0.51 15.09 -18.41
CA MET A 174 0.20 15.69 -17.10
C MET A 174 -0.49 17.06 -17.22
N THR A 175 -0.23 17.80 -18.30
CA THR A 175 -0.93 19.06 -18.63
C THR A 175 -2.42 18.84 -18.92
N ALA A 176 -2.78 17.75 -19.58
CA ALA A 176 -4.17 17.37 -19.81
C ALA A 176 -4.85 17.01 -18.49
N VAL A 177 -4.17 16.22 -17.64
CA VAL A 177 -4.68 15.85 -16.31
C VAL A 177 -4.96 17.11 -15.46
N MET A 178 -4.06 18.08 -15.41
CA MET A 178 -4.33 19.34 -14.68
C MET A 178 -5.53 20.10 -15.23
N SER A 179 -5.74 20.07 -16.54
CA SER A 179 -6.90 20.72 -17.18
C SER A 179 -8.21 20.01 -16.83
N MET A 180 -8.20 18.68 -16.78
CA MET A 180 -9.36 17.88 -16.36
C MET A 180 -9.73 18.13 -14.90
N VAL A 181 -8.74 18.17 -14.00
CA VAL A 181 -8.97 18.46 -12.57
C VAL A 181 -9.50 19.88 -12.37
N ALA A 182 -8.96 20.86 -13.09
CA ALA A 182 -9.47 22.23 -13.05
C ALA A 182 -10.91 22.33 -13.56
N ALA A 183 -11.24 21.61 -14.64
CA ALA A 183 -12.60 21.54 -15.16
C ALA A 183 -13.58 20.86 -14.18
N ALA A 184 -13.16 19.78 -13.52
CA ALA A 184 -13.95 19.10 -12.50
C ALA A 184 -14.21 20.01 -11.28
N ALA A 185 -13.20 20.74 -10.80
CA ALA A 185 -13.35 21.71 -9.72
C ALA A 185 -14.34 22.84 -10.08
N ALA A 186 -14.29 23.35 -11.32
CA ALA A 186 -15.22 24.37 -11.81
C ALA A 186 -16.66 23.85 -11.96
N ALA A 187 -16.84 22.57 -12.31
CA ALA A 187 -18.16 21.96 -12.40
C ALA A 187 -18.84 21.82 -11.03
N GLU A 188 -18.07 21.50 -9.99
CA GLU A 188 -18.55 21.45 -8.59
C GLU A 188 -18.98 22.83 -8.08
N GLU A 189 -18.25 23.90 -8.41
CA GLU A 189 -18.64 25.28 -8.05
C GLU A 189 -19.89 25.76 -8.81
N GLY A 190 -20.10 25.31 -10.05
CA GLY A 190 -21.30 25.60 -10.85
C GLY A 190 -22.59 24.94 -10.34
N GLY A 191 -22.48 23.83 -9.60
CA GLY A 191 -23.62 23.14 -8.98
C GLY A 191 -24.18 23.82 -7.73
N ALA A 192 -23.39 24.68 -7.08
CA ALA A 192 -23.79 25.40 -5.87
C ALA A 192 -24.45 26.78 -6.14
N ALA A 193 -24.49 27.25 -7.40
CA ALA A 193 -24.96 28.58 -7.77
C ALA A 193 -26.48 28.68 -8.00
N LYS A 194 -27.30 28.13 -7.09
CA LYS A 194 -28.69 28.57 -6.88
C LYS A 194 -28.87 28.96 -5.41
N GLY A 195 -28.31 30.11 -5.04
CA GLY A 195 -28.43 30.64 -3.69
C GLY A 195 -27.63 31.92 -3.45
N ALA A 196 -28.10 33.02 -4.04
CA ALA A 196 -27.99 34.43 -3.60
C ALA A 196 -26.64 35.03 -3.09
N GLY A 197 -26.27 36.18 -3.67
CA GLY A 197 -25.69 37.31 -2.91
C GLY A 197 -24.32 37.83 -3.36
N GLN A 198 -24.27 39.11 -3.76
CA GLN A 198 -23.11 39.88 -4.25
C GLN A 198 -22.03 40.15 -3.16
N PRO A 199 -20.77 40.54 -3.50
CA PRO A 199 -19.59 40.22 -2.71
C PRO A 199 -19.26 41.28 -1.65
N GLY A 200 -18.93 40.80 -0.45
CA GLY A 200 -18.35 41.58 0.63
C GLY A 200 -16.93 41.11 0.92
N ASN A 201 -15.97 42.01 0.70
CA ASN A 201 -14.54 41.82 0.92
C ASN A 201 -14.21 41.59 2.42
N LYS A 202 -14.14 40.34 2.90
CA LYS A 202 -13.45 39.98 4.16
C LYS A 202 -12.85 38.57 4.05
N LYS A 203 -11.52 38.46 4.21
CA LYS A 203 -10.79 37.18 4.31
C LYS A 203 -11.42 36.28 5.37
N PRO A 204 -11.84 35.04 5.06
CA PRO A 204 -12.30 34.12 6.07
C PRO A 204 -11.10 33.57 6.84
N ARG A 205 -11.16 33.76 8.16
CA ARG A 205 -10.31 33.12 9.17
C ARG A 205 -10.61 31.62 9.13
N ILE A 206 -9.58 30.81 8.92
CA ILE A 206 -9.70 29.33 8.89
C ILE A 206 -10.15 28.89 10.29
N GLU A 207 -11.43 28.57 10.42
CA GLU A 207 -11.95 27.86 11.59
C GLU A 207 -11.50 26.40 11.54
N LYS A 208 -11.15 25.89 12.72
CA LYS A 208 -10.63 24.56 12.95
C LYS A 208 -11.68 23.54 12.49
N ALA A 209 -11.40 22.84 11.39
CA ALA A 209 -12.30 21.85 10.82
C ALA A 209 -12.67 20.78 11.86
N ALA A 210 -13.97 20.66 12.10
CA ALA A 210 -14.56 19.60 12.91
C ALA A 210 -14.31 18.24 12.26
N ALA A 211 -14.13 17.22 13.10
CA ALA A 211 -13.89 15.84 12.71
C ALA A 211 -14.99 15.31 11.79
N GLY A 212 -14.63 15.06 10.53
CA GLY A 212 -15.52 14.54 9.49
C GLY A 212 -14.75 14.38 8.18
N VAL A 213 -13.91 13.34 8.13
CA VAL A 213 -13.05 13.01 6.99
C VAL A 213 -13.92 12.71 5.77
N ASN A 214 -13.94 13.60 4.78
CA ASN A 214 -14.44 13.31 3.43
C ASN A 214 -13.57 13.99 2.35
N ASN A 215 -12.25 13.91 2.52
CA ASN A 215 -11.30 14.10 1.41
C ASN A 215 -11.10 12.74 0.71
N SER A 216 -12.15 12.15 0.13
CA SER A 216 -11.97 10.95 -0.69
C SER A 216 -11.33 11.37 -2.01
N ILE A 217 -10.15 10.80 -2.28
CA ILE A 217 -9.46 10.89 -3.58
C ILE A 217 -10.40 10.57 -4.74
N GLU A 218 -11.42 9.73 -4.52
CA GLU A 218 -12.46 9.40 -5.51
C GLU A 218 -13.21 10.62 -6.05
N ARG A 219 -13.47 11.64 -5.21
CA ARG A 219 -14.06 12.90 -5.67
C ARG A 219 -13.09 13.71 -6.52
N ALA A 220 -11.81 13.73 -6.14
CA ALA A 220 -10.79 14.48 -6.87
C ALA A 220 -10.56 13.93 -8.30
N PHE A 221 -10.88 12.66 -8.55
CA PHE A 221 -10.76 12.01 -9.85
C PHE A 221 -12.12 11.72 -10.53
N GLY A 222 -13.24 12.25 -10.02
CA GLY A 222 -14.56 12.09 -10.65
C GLY A 222 -15.07 10.65 -10.69
N LEU A 223 -14.62 9.80 -9.76
CA LEU A 223 -15.00 8.39 -9.66
C LEU A 223 -16.12 8.15 -8.63
N ALA A 224 -16.62 9.21 -8.00
CA ALA A 224 -17.80 9.15 -7.15
C ALA A 224 -19.06 9.15 -8.03
N GLN A 225 -19.78 8.03 -8.05
CA GLN A 225 -21.14 7.92 -8.60
C GLN A 225 -22.17 8.57 -7.68
#